data_AF-A0A7C5UI47-F1
#
_entry.id   AF-A0A7C5UI47-F1
#
_cell.length_a   1.000
_cell.length_b   1.000
_cell.length_c   1.000
_cell.angle_alpha   90.00
_cell.angle_beta   90.00
_cell.angle_gamma   90.00
#
_symmetry.space_group_name_H-M   'P 1'
#
loop_
_entity.id
_entity.type
_entity.pdbx_description
1 polymer ?
#
loop_
_entity_poly.entity_id
_entity_poly.type
_entity_poly.pdbx_seq_one_letter_code
_entity_poly.pdbx_strand_id
1 'polypeptide(L)'
;MQRLLWTLVVVNVSWALATAQNIYQERDDAGDLPRTAQLVQSAGAQGCQTPVDQIQGTMGENDVDMYVICITNPAAFSATTVGATGWDTQLWLFRCDGRGVVFNDDFGGSIQSRIDNSTNCLPGAGIYLLAITRYNRFPVSAEGQPLWDPLGDPNAIRCADGIRADQPVAAWSGITLAEGSYTIQLTGAFFVNENGCCVTASGDVNLDGCIDDTDLLRVLFAFGNEGNFLPEDVTCDGVVNDSDLLRVLFSFGQGC
;
A
#
# COMPACT_ATOMS: atom_id res chain seq x y z
N MET A 1 -45.53 -37.52 51.29
CA MET A 1 -45.47 -36.12 50.82
C MET A 1 -44.06 -35.86 50.31
N GLN A 2 -43.82 -35.98 49.01
CA GLN A 2 -42.49 -35.83 48.42
C GLN A 2 -42.48 -34.53 47.60
N ARG A 3 -41.75 -33.52 48.08
CA ARG A 3 -41.64 -32.20 47.44
C ARG A 3 -40.60 -32.28 46.33
N LEU A 4 -41.02 -32.11 45.07
CA LEU A 4 -40.10 -31.93 43.95
C LEU A 4 -39.52 -30.51 44.00
N LEU A 5 -38.20 -30.42 44.19
CA LEU A 5 -37.43 -29.20 43.93
C LEU A 5 -37.15 -29.11 42.43
N TRP A 6 -37.50 -27.98 41.84
CA TRP A 6 -37.14 -27.64 40.47
C TRP A 6 -35.90 -26.74 40.51
N THR A 7 -34.76 -27.25 40.06
CA THR A 7 -33.54 -26.47 39.92
C THR A 7 -33.62 -25.71 38.60
N LEU A 8 -33.64 -24.38 38.67
CA LEU A 8 -33.60 -23.51 37.50
C LEU A 8 -32.16 -23.41 37.00
N VAL A 9 -31.85 -23.97 35.83
CA VAL A 9 -30.56 -23.78 35.16
C VAL A 9 -30.64 -22.49 34.34
N VAL A 10 -29.87 -21.48 34.74
CA VAL A 10 -29.68 -20.25 33.94
C VAL A 10 -28.55 -20.51 32.95
N VAL A 11 -28.88 -20.62 31.67
CA VAL A 11 -27.90 -20.69 30.58
C VAL A 11 -27.56 -19.27 30.17
N ASN A 12 -26.33 -18.83 30.47
CA ASN A 12 -25.80 -17.59 29.90
C ASN A 12 -25.40 -17.85 28.45
N VAL A 13 -26.22 -17.37 27.50
CA VAL A 13 -25.85 -17.34 26.09
C VAL A 13 -25.05 -16.06 25.86
N SER A 14 -23.73 -16.18 25.82
CA SER A 14 -22.82 -15.11 25.43
C SER A 14 -22.89 -14.94 23.91
N TRP A 15 -23.52 -13.86 23.44
CA TRP A 15 -23.47 -13.49 22.03
C TRP A 15 -22.12 -12.82 21.75
N ALA A 16 -21.19 -13.56 21.14
CA ALA A 16 -20.05 -12.92 20.50
C ALA A 16 -20.59 -12.20 19.25
N LEU A 17 -20.60 -10.86 19.28
CA LEU A 17 -20.80 -10.07 18.08
C LEU A 17 -19.59 -10.31 17.19
N ALA A 18 -19.74 -11.08 16.12
CA ALA A 18 -18.78 -11.05 15.03
C ALA A 18 -18.80 -9.62 14.47
N THR A 19 -17.70 -8.89 14.61
CA THR A 19 -17.51 -7.64 13.90
C THR A 19 -17.46 -7.97 12.41
N ALA A 20 -18.29 -7.34 11.60
CA ALA A 20 -18.17 -7.45 10.15
C ALA A 20 -16.76 -7.01 9.75
N GLN A 21 -16.04 -7.86 9.03
CA GLN A 21 -14.71 -7.50 8.50
C GLN A 21 -14.90 -6.54 7.32
N ASN A 22 -14.10 -5.48 7.32
CA ASN A 22 -14.00 -4.56 6.22
C ASN A 22 -13.05 -5.15 5.17
N ILE A 23 -13.64 -5.84 4.19
CA ILE A 23 -12.91 -6.51 3.12
C ILE A 23 -12.96 -5.61 1.88
N TYR A 24 -11.78 -5.29 1.35
CA TYR A 24 -11.64 -4.75 0.01
C TYR A 24 -11.48 -5.90 -0.99
N GLN A 25 -12.26 -5.84 -2.06
CA GLN A 25 -12.15 -6.74 -3.19
C GLN A 25 -11.45 -5.97 -4.31
N GLU A 26 -10.37 -6.56 -4.84
CA GLU A 26 -9.76 -6.15 -6.08
C GLU A 26 -10.82 -5.99 -7.17
N ARG A 27 -10.62 -5.00 -8.04
CA ARG A 27 -11.47 -4.80 -9.23
C ARG A 27 -10.60 -4.86 -10.47
N ASP A 28 -10.88 -5.86 -11.31
CA ASP A 28 -10.05 -6.21 -12.45
C ASP A 28 -8.60 -6.47 -12.01
N ASP A 29 -7.62 -5.78 -12.59
CA ASP A 29 -6.21 -5.84 -12.22
C ASP A 29 -5.87 -4.61 -11.38
N ALA A 30 -5.25 -4.81 -10.21
CA ALA A 30 -4.83 -3.72 -9.33
C ALA A 30 -3.62 -2.93 -9.85
N GLY A 31 -2.91 -3.48 -10.83
CA GLY A 31 -1.84 -2.85 -11.59
C GLY A 31 -0.49 -2.84 -10.89
N ASP A 32 0.57 -2.95 -11.69
CA ASP A 32 1.92 -3.21 -11.19
C ASP A 32 2.68 -1.99 -10.65
N LEU A 33 2.26 -0.78 -11.00
CA LEU A 33 3.04 0.44 -10.77
C LEU A 33 2.26 1.48 -9.96
N PRO A 34 2.94 2.43 -9.28
CA PRO A 34 2.30 3.47 -8.49
C PRO A 34 1.16 4.21 -9.19
N ARG A 35 1.31 4.46 -10.50
CA ARG A 35 0.32 5.16 -11.32
C ARG A 35 -0.94 4.34 -11.62
N THR A 36 -0.81 3.02 -11.66
CA THR A 36 -1.92 2.10 -11.96
C THR A 36 -2.52 1.48 -10.70
N ALA A 37 -1.85 1.68 -9.55
CA ALA A 37 -2.25 1.12 -8.27
C ALA A 37 -3.71 1.42 -7.92
N GLN A 38 -4.40 0.39 -7.45
CA GLN A 38 -5.80 0.47 -7.13
C GLN A 38 -6.03 1.16 -5.79
N LEU A 39 -6.95 2.12 -5.76
CA LEU A 39 -7.37 2.74 -4.50
C LEU A 39 -8.19 1.76 -3.66
N VAL A 40 -7.73 1.49 -2.44
CA VAL A 40 -8.51 0.73 -1.46
C VAL A 40 -9.61 1.65 -0.91
N GLN A 41 -10.76 1.62 -1.58
CA GLN A 41 -11.92 2.46 -1.29
C GLN A 41 -13.22 1.67 -1.28
N SER A 42 -14.18 2.14 -0.49
CA SER A 42 -15.53 1.61 -0.47
C SER A 42 -16.54 2.73 -0.25
N ALA A 43 -17.72 2.58 -0.84
CA ALA A 43 -18.82 3.53 -0.64
C ALA A 43 -19.21 3.55 0.85
N GLY A 44 -19.06 4.70 1.50
CA GLY A 44 -19.33 4.87 2.93
C GLY A 44 -18.13 4.66 3.85
N ALA A 45 -16.96 4.29 3.32
CA ALA A 45 -15.71 4.34 4.07
C ALA A 45 -15.15 5.77 4.11
N GLN A 46 -14.66 6.19 5.27
CA GLN A 46 -13.95 7.46 5.44
C GLN A 46 -12.45 7.21 5.31
N GLY A 47 -11.79 7.97 4.42
CA GLY A 47 -10.35 7.87 4.20
C GLY A 47 -9.55 8.08 5.49
N CYS A 48 -8.54 7.23 5.72
CA CYS A 48 -7.71 7.22 6.93
C CYS A 48 -8.48 7.08 8.26
N GLN A 49 -9.74 6.64 8.23
CA GLN A 49 -10.58 6.53 9.43
C GLN A 49 -11.29 5.19 9.52
N THR A 50 -11.85 4.70 8.41
CA THR A 50 -12.45 3.37 8.35
C THR A 50 -11.34 2.32 8.13
N PRO A 51 -11.16 1.35 9.05
CA PRO A 51 -10.15 0.31 8.89
C PRO A 51 -10.46 -0.57 7.68
N VAL A 52 -9.42 -1.06 7.01
CA VAL A 52 -9.52 -2.20 6.09
C VAL A 52 -8.85 -3.40 6.75
N ASP A 53 -9.59 -4.49 6.91
CA ASP A 53 -9.12 -5.69 7.61
C ASP A 53 -8.52 -6.70 6.64
N GLN A 54 -8.97 -6.70 5.38
CA GLN A 54 -8.46 -7.59 4.35
C GLN A 54 -8.50 -6.94 2.97
N ILE A 55 -7.54 -7.32 2.14
CA ILE A 55 -7.59 -7.17 0.67
C ILE A 55 -7.64 -8.58 0.08
N GLN A 56 -8.55 -8.80 -0.86
CA GLN A 56 -8.70 -10.05 -1.60
C GLN A 56 -8.58 -9.76 -3.08
N GLY A 57 -7.81 -10.59 -3.79
CA GLY A 57 -7.53 -10.42 -5.21
C GLY A 57 -7.13 -11.73 -5.90
N THR A 58 -6.71 -11.65 -7.15
CA THR A 58 -6.30 -12.78 -8.00
C THR A 58 -5.00 -12.53 -8.73
N MET A 59 -4.00 -13.39 -8.49
CA MET A 59 -2.66 -13.27 -9.06
C MET A 59 -2.54 -13.96 -10.43
N GLY A 60 -2.30 -13.16 -11.48
CA GLY A 60 -2.01 -13.58 -12.83
C GLY A 60 -0.55 -13.99 -13.10
N GLU A 61 -0.22 -14.21 -14.38
CA GLU A 61 1.15 -14.53 -14.82
C GLU A 61 2.02 -13.26 -14.85
N ASN A 62 3.22 -13.31 -14.25
CA ASN A 62 4.12 -12.15 -14.09
C ASN A 62 3.48 -10.94 -13.38
N ASP A 63 2.37 -11.17 -12.71
CA ASP A 63 1.49 -10.13 -12.21
C ASP A 63 2.02 -9.49 -10.92
N VAL A 64 1.55 -8.28 -10.67
CA VAL A 64 1.80 -7.50 -9.46
C VAL A 64 0.56 -6.68 -9.16
N ASP A 65 -0.01 -6.89 -7.99
CA ASP A 65 -1.15 -6.10 -7.55
C ASP A 65 -0.72 -5.05 -6.56
N MET A 66 -0.87 -3.78 -6.92
CA MET A 66 -0.52 -2.64 -6.08
C MET A 66 -1.77 -1.91 -5.58
N TYR A 67 -1.81 -1.67 -4.27
CA TYR A 67 -2.93 -1.08 -3.57
C TYR A 67 -2.55 0.19 -2.83
N VAL A 68 -3.36 1.23 -2.93
CA VAL A 68 -3.18 2.46 -2.15
C VAL A 68 -3.93 2.34 -0.83
N ILE A 69 -3.19 2.37 0.29
CA ILE A 69 -3.72 2.26 1.65
C ILE A 69 -3.27 3.45 2.52
N CYS A 70 -4.02 3.73 3.58
CA CYS A 70 -3.61 4.69 4.60
C CYS A 70 -3.11 3.98 5.87
N ILE A 71 -1.99 4.44 6.42
CA ILE A 71 -1.42 3.96 7.69
C ILE A 71 -1.34 5.16 8.64
N THR A 72 -2.12 5.13 9.73
CA THR A 72 -2.20 6.25 10.70
C THR A 72 -1.28 6.08 11.91
N ASN A 73 -0.86 4.85 12.20
CA ASN A 73 0.10 4.53 13.26
C ASN A 73 1.02 3.39 12.80
N PRO A 74 2.27 3.69 12.39
CA PRO A 74 3.22 2.68 11.94
C PRO A 74 3.46 1.54 12.93
N ALA A 75 3.41 1.82 14.25
CA ALA A 75 3.61 0.79 15.27
C ALA A 75 2.45 -0.22 15.36
N ALA A 76 1.28 0.12 14.83
CA ALA A 76 0.12 -0.76 14.77
C ALA A 76 -0.05 -1.44 13.40
N PHE A 77 0.79 -1.08 12.41
CA PHE A 77 0.66 -1.60 11.06
C PHE A 77 1.21 -3.02 10.93
N SER A 78 0.44 -3.87 10.25
CA SER A 78 0.89 -5.17 9.74
C SER A 78 0.09 -5.53 8.49
N ALA A 79 0.77 -6.05 7.47
CA ALA A 79 0.16 -6.76 6.36
C ALA A 79 0.73 -8.17 6.30
N THR A 80 -0.11 -9.20 6.19
CA THR A 80 0.33 -10.59 6.21
C THR A 80 -0.52 -11.47 5.31
N THR A 81 0.13 -12.36 4.57
CA THR A 81 -0.51 -13.45 3.82
C THR A 81 -0.42 -14.78 4.58
N VAL A 82 0.29 -14.80 5.71
CA VAL A 82 0.49 -15.99 6.55
C VAL A 82 -0.84 -16.58 7.00
N GLY A 83 -1.08 -17.84 6.66
CA GLY A 83 -2.32 -18.57 6.95
C GLY A 83 -3.54 -18.15 6.12
N ALA A 84 -3.38 -17.22 5.17
CA ALA A 84 -4.47 -16.67 4.34
C ALA A 84 -4.32 -17.00 2.85
N THR A 85 -3.09 -17.08 2.33
CA THR A 85 -2.81 -17.32 0.90
C THR A 85 -2.00 -18.60 0.70
N GLY A 86 -2.42 -19.53 -0.17
CA GLY A 86 -1.86 -20.89 -0.23
C GLY A 86 -0.53 -21.08 -0.95
N TRP A 87 0.11 -20.02 -1.43
CA TRP A 87 1.29 -20.06 -2.31
C TRP A 87 2.37 -19.08 -1.85
N ASP A 88 3.51 -19.12 -2.53
CA ASP A 88 4.74 -18.40 -2.21
C ASP A 88 4.62 -16.90 -2.54
N THR A 89 4.38 -16.08 -1.52
CA THR A 89 4.07 -14.65 -1.68
C THR A 89 5.28 -13.79 -1.41
N GLN A 90 5.25 -12.57 -1.94
CA GLN A 90 6.16 -11.48 -1.60
C GLN A 90 5.32 -10.22 -1.32
N LEU A 91 5.58 -9.53 -0.20
CA LEU A 91 4.89 -8.28 0.16
C LEU A 91 5.86 -7.10 0.17
N TRP A 92 5.45 -6.02 -0.48
CA TRP A 92 6.24 -4.81 -0.66
C TRP A 92 5.44 -3.59 -0.21
N LEU A 93 6.10 -2.65 0.44
CA LEU A 93 5.53 -1.34 0.75
C LEU A 93 6.38 -0.25 0.10
N PHE A 94 5.73 0.68 -0.57
CA PHE A 94 6.35 1.86 -1.16
C PHE A 94 5.68 3.13 -0.66
N ARG A 95 6.42 4.24 -0.73
CA ARG A 95 5.85 5.59 -0.65
C ARG A 95 5.10 5.91 -1.94
N CYS A 96 4.30 6.97 -1.93
CA CYS A 96 3.57 7.41 -3.14
C CYS A 96 4.48 7.90 -4.28
N ASP A 97 5.73 8.27 -4.03
CA ASP A 97 6.73 8.51 -5.11
C ASP A 97 7.26 7.21 -5.73
N GLY A 98 6.87 6.03 -5.22
CA GLY A 98 7.34 4.73 -5.68
C GLY A 98 8.65 4.26 -5.05
N ARG A 99 9.26 5.01 -4.11
CA ARG A 99 10.45 4.55 -3.38
C ARG A 99 10.10 3.46 -2.37
N GLY A 100 10.96 2.45 -2.26
CA GLY A 100 10.77 1.32 -1.35
C GLY A 100 10.79 1.71 0.13
N VAL A 101 9.95 1.05 0.94
CA VAL A 101 9.85 1.24 2.39
C VAL A 101 10.24 -0.04 3.11
N VAL A 102 9.41 -1.09 2.99
CA VAL A 102 9.64 -2.37 3.67
C VAL A 102 9.23 -3.53 2.78
N PHE A 103 9.94 -4.63 2.87
CA PHE A 103 9.71 -5.86 2.13
C PHE A 103 9.82 -7.07 3.04
N ASN A 104 9.10 -8.14 2.70
CA ASN A 104 9.36 -9.49 3.19
C ASN A 104 8.91 -10.54 2.16
N ASP A 105 9.64 -11.65 2.10
CA ASP A 105 9.39 -12.83 1.26
C ASP A 105 8.70 -13.91 2.10
N ASP A 106 9.46 -14.43 3.09
CA ASP A 106 9.06 -15.50 3.98
C ASP A 106 8.90 -14.99 5.41
N PHE A 107 7.87 -15.43 6.12
CA PHE A 107 7.69 -15.12 7.53
C PHE A 107 7.33 -16.34 8.37
N GLY A 108 7.92 -16.41 9.56
CA GLY A 108 7.52 -17.37 10.60
C GLY A 108 7.72 -18.84 10.22
N GLY A 109 8.65 -19.15 9.30
CA GLY A 109 8.89 -20.51 8.80
C GLY A 109 7.86 -20.97 7.75
N SER A 110 7.11 -20.05 7.16
CA SER A 110 6.23 -20.28 6.02
C SER A 110 6.78 -19.60 4.76
N ILE A 111 6.24 -19.98 3.60
CA ILE A 111 6.48 -19.33 2.29
C ILE A 111 5.60 -18.08 2.07
N GLN A 112 4.98 -17.60 3.14
CA GLN A 112 4.04 -16.49 3.12
C GLN A 112 4.69 -15.30 3.81
N SER A 113 4.39 -14.11 3.35
CA SER A 113 5.05 -12.90 3.79
C SER A 113 4.29 -12.18 4.89
N ARG A 114 5.04 -11.40 5.66
CA ARG A 114 4.50 -10.39 6.57
C ARG A 114 5.41 -9.18 6.60
N ILE A 115 4.84 -8.01 6.40
CA ILE A 115 5.51 -6.72 6.63
C ILE A 115 4.85 -6.00 7.81
N ASP A 116 5.68 -5.32 8.61
CA ASP A 116 5.29 -4.44 9.71
C ASP A 116 6.41 -3.40 9.95
N ASN A 117 6.29 -2.60 11.01
CA ASN A 117 7.33 -1.62 11.36
C ASN A 117 8.32 -2.10 12.43
N SER A 118 8.52 -3.41 12.61
CA SER A 118 9.45 -3.96 13.62
C SER A 118 10.92 -3.57 13.37
N THR A 119 11.26 -3.27 12.12
CA THR A 119 12.60 -2.82 11.69
C THR A 119 12.72 -1.30 11.54
N ASN A 120 11.68 -0.53 11.92
CA ASN A 120 11.64 0.94 11.82
C ASN A 120 11.84 1.50 10.40
N CYS A 121 11.45 0.76 9.37
CA CYS A 121 11.55 1.23 7.99
C CYS A 121 10.48 2.27 7.63
N LEU A 122 9.32 2.26 8.30
CA LEU A 122 8.24 3.21 8.00
C LEU A 122 8.61 4.58 8.59
N PRO A 123 8.69 5.63 7.78
CA PRO A 123 9.10 6.97 8.21
C PRO A 123 8.05 7.69 9.07
N GLY A 124 6.78 7.28 9.00
CA GLY A 124 5.69 7.92 9.71
C GLY A 124 4.31 7.47 9.23
N ALA A 125 3.26 8.10 9.76
CA ALA A 125 1.91 7.94 9.22
C ALA A 125 1.82 8.54 7.81
N GLY A 126 0.95 7.99 6.96
CA GLY A 126 0.78 8.48 5.59
C GLY A 126 0.00 7.53 4.69
N ILE A 127 -0.07 7.91 3.42
CA ILE A 127 -0.56 7.05 2.35
C ILE A 127 0.62 6.25 1.79
N TYR A 128 0.41 4.97 1.55
CA TYR A 128 1.41 4.03 1.06
C TYR A 128 0.84 3.16 -0.04
N LEU A 129 1.75 2.60 -0.84
CA LEU A 129 1.48 1.59 -1.84
C LEU A 129 1.86 0.23 -1.27
N LEU A 130 0.89 -0.66 -1.10
CA LEU A 130 1.09 -2.05 -0.71
C LEU A 130 1.01 -2.90 -1.98
N ALA A 131 2.11 -3.56 -2.34
CA ALA A 131 2.11 -4.50 -3.45
C ALA A 131 2.25 -5.94 -2.96
N ILE A 132 1.60 -6.85 -3.67
CA ILE A 132 1.79 -8.29 -3.53
C ILE A 132 2.25 -8.88 -4.86
N THR A 133 3.18 -9.81 -4.78
CA THR A 133 3.61 -10.62 -5.92
C THR A 133 3.68 -12.08 -5.52
N ARG A 134 3.73 -12.96 -6.51
CA ARG A 134 4.25 -14.31 -6.32
C ARG A 134 5.78 -14.27 -6.35
N TYR A 135 6.43 -15.10 -5.54
CA TYR A 135 7.84 -15.42 -5.75
C TYR A 135 8.02 -15.97 -7.18
N ASN A 136 8.88 -15.41 -8.04
CA ASN A 136 10.07 -14.62 -7.75
C ASN A 136 10.07 -13.27 -8.50
N ARG A 137 9.26 -12.28 -8.10
CA ARG A 137 9.16 -10.97 -8.76
C ARG A 137 9.84 -9.89 -7.93
N PHE A 138 10.74 -9.11 -8.53
CA PHE A 138 11.47 -8.06 -7.82
C PHE A 138 11.27 -6.67 -8.44
N PRO A 139 11.00 -5.64 -7.62
CA PRO A 139 10.89 -4.27 -8.12
C PRO A 139 12.26 -3.74 -8.51
N VAL A 140 12.32 -3.12 -9.69
CA VAL A 140 13.52 -2.51 -10.26
C VAL A 140 13.27 -1.06 -10.65
N SER A 141 14.33 -0.27 -10.57
CA SER A 141 14.42 1.09 -11.09
C SER A 141 14.35 1.13 -12.62
N ALA A 142 14.30 2.34 -13.20
CA ALA A 142 14.27 2.54 -14.65
C ALA A 142 15.50 1.95 -15.37
N GLU A 143 16.64 1.84 -14.69
CA GLU A 143 17.86 1.21 -15.20
C GLU A 143 17.86 -0.32 -15.05
N GLY A 144 16.75 -0.91 -14.59
CA GLY A 144 16.63 -2.34 -14.34
C GLY A 144 17.43 -2.82 -13.13
N GLN A 145 17.83 -1.92 -12.24
CA GLN A 145 18.57 -2.25 -11.03
C GLN A 145 17.63 -2.38 -9.82
N PRO A 146 17.88 -3.32 -8.90
CA PRO A 146 16.93 -3.67 -7.85
C PRO A 146 16.82 -2.63 -6.73
N LEU A 147 15.61 -2.47 -6.19
CA LEU A 147 15.33 -1.62 -5.02
C LEU A 147 15.65 -2.30 -3.69
N TRP A 148 15.59 -3.63 -3.63
CA TRP A 148 16.06 -4.47 -2.53
C TRP A 148 17.11 -5.46 -3.02
N ASP A 149 18.12 -5.77 -2.23
CA ASP A 149 19.12 -6.77 -2.61
C ASP A 149 18.44 -8.16 -2.75
N PRO A 150 18.40 -8.76 -3.96
CA PRO A 150 17.76 -10.05 -4.19
C PRO A 150 18.49 -11.22 -3.51
N LEU A 151 19.68 -11.00 -2.96
CA LEU A 151 20.45 -12.01 -2.22
C LEU A 151 20.33 -11.89 -0.69
N GLY A 152 19.64 -10.88 -0.18
CA GLY A 152 19.46 -10.75 1.26
C GLY A 152 18.50 -11.79 1.83
N ASP A 153 18.43 -11.88 3.16
CA ASP A 153 17.64 -12.90 3.85
C ASP A 153 16.14 -12.80 3.50
N PRO A 154 15.53 -13.85 2.90
CA PRO A 154 14.11 -13.85 2.57
C PRO A 154 13.21 -13.90 3.82
N ASN A 155 13.72 -14.41 4.94
CA ASN A 155 12.96 -14.54 6.19
C ASN A 155 12.89 -13.24 7.00
N ALA A 156 13.63 -12.22 6.58
CA ALA A 156 13.73 -10.95 7.28
C ALA A 156 12.72 -9.93 6.75
N ILE A 157 12.16 -9.13 7.66
CA ILE A 157 11.49 -7.88 7.31
C ILE A 157 12.59 -6.84 7.05
N ARG A 158 12.67 -6.30 5.84
CA ARG A 158 13.83 -5.50 5.39
C ARG A 158 13.42 -4.15 4.85
N CYS A 159 14.18 -3.12 5.22
CA CYS A 159 14.10 -1.82 4.54
C CYS A 159 14.71 -1.94 3.14
N ALA A 160 14.43 -0.98 2.26
CA ALA A 160 15.07 -0.92 0.94
C ALA A 160 16.59 -0.85 1.10
N ASP A 161 17.29 -1.83 0.51
CA ASP A 161 18.73 -2.03 0.65
C ASP A 161 19.42 -2.42 -0.67
N GLY A 162 18.70 -2.33 -1.79
CA GLY A 162 19.24 -2.54 -3.12
C GLY A 162 20.10 -1.37 -3.62
N ILE A 163 20.80 -1.59 -4.73
CA ILE A 163 21.70 -0.60 -5.35
C ILE A 163 20.97 0.66 -5.85
N ARG A 164 19.64 0.59 -6.01
CA ARG A 164 18.77 1.72 -6.35
C ARG A 164 17.62 1.88 -5.34
N ALA A 165 17.88 1.62 -4.06
CA ALA A 165 16.92 1.84 -2.98
C ALA A 165 16.42 3.31 -2.88
N ASP A 166 17.18 4.25 -3.42
CA ASP A 166 16.86 5.69 -3.49
C ASP A 166 15.95 6.07 -4.67
N GLN A 167 15.70 5.15 -5.60
CA GLN A 167 14.92 5.37 -6.81
C GLN A 167 13.51 4.77 -6.72
N PRO A 168 12.56 5.32 -7.50
CA PRO A 168 11.23 4.74 -7.58
C PRO A 168 11.22 3.41 -8.33
N VAL A 169 10.24 2.55 -8.01
CA VAL A 169 9.93 1.38 -8.82
C VAL A 169 9.44 1.84 -10.20
N ALA A 170 10.05 1.30 -11.25
CA ALA A 170 9.70 1.60 -12.63
C ALA A 170 9.29 0.34 -13.41
N ALA A 171 9.72 -0.83 -12.96
CA ALA A 171 9.36 -2.12 -13.55
C ALA A 171 9.59 -3.25 -12.53
N TRP A 172 9.31 -4.48 -12.97
CA TRP A 172 9.49 -5.68 -12.18
C TRP A 172 10.27 -6.73 -12.98
N SER A 173 11.27 -7.32 -12.34
CA SER A 173 12.08 -8.41 -12.90
C SER A 173 11.61 -9.76 -12.36
N GLY A 174 12.15 -10.85 -12.94
CA GLY A 174 11.72 -12.21 -12.61
C GLY A 174 10.47 -12.64 -13.38
N ILE A 175 10.17 -13.94 -13.32
CA ILE A 175 9.09 -14.57 -14.08
C ILE A 175 8.29 -15.48 -13.16
N THR A 176 6.97 -15.42 -13.26
CA THR A 176 6.04 -16.20 -12.45
C THR A 176 4.88 -16.75 -13.27
N LEU A 177 4.40 -17.92 -12.89
CA LEU A 177 3.11 -18.44 -13.35
C LEU A 177 1.98 -17.82 -12.51
N ALA A 178 0.76 -17.87 -13.03
CA ALA A 178 -0.43 -17.52 -12.26
C ALA A 178 -0.68 -18.50 -11.10
N GLU A 179 -1.19 -18.01 -9.97
CA GLU A 179 -1.51 -18.81 -8.75
C GLU A 179 -2.94 -18.59 -8.25
N GLY A 180 -3.70 -17.67 -8.85
CA GLY A 180 -5.10 -17.45 -8.50
C GLY A 180 -5.29 -16.63 -7.24
N SER A 181 -6.32 -16.93 -6.45
CA SER A 181 -6.78 -16.04 -5.37
C SER A 181 -5.77 -15.89 -4.22
N TYR A 182 -5.69 -14.69 -3.66
CA TYR A 182 -4.97 -14.41 -2.42
C TYR A 182 -5.81 -13.59 -1.44
N THR A 183 -5.31 -13.52 -0.22
CA THR A 183 -5.82 -12.63 0.83
C THR A 183 -4.66 -12.05 1.60
N ILE A 184 -4.63 -10.73 1.71
CA ILE A 184 -3.76 -9.98 2.62
C ILE A 184 -4.60 -9.61 3.84
N GLN A 185 -4.23 -10.09 5.02
CA GLN A 185 -4.80 -9.66 6.28
C GLN A 185 -4.07 -8.41 6.78
N LEU A 186 -4.84 -7.42 7.24
CA LEU A 186 -4.34 -6.11 7.59
C LEU A 186 -4.65 -5.76 9.04
N THR A 187 -3.72 -5.08 9.69
CA THR A 187 -3.93 -4.38 10.97
C THR A 187 -3.32 -2.99 10.83
N GLY A 188 -3.99 -1.96 11.35
CA GLY A 188 -3.49 -0.58 11.29
C GLY A 188 -3.49 0.04 9.89
N ALA A 189 -4.21 -0.55 8.93
CA ALA A 189 -4.45 -0.01 7.61
C ALA A 189 -5.90 0.47 7.46
N PHE A 190 -6.10 1.50 6.64
CA PHE A 190 -7.37 2.18 6.47
C PHE A 190 -7.65 2.41 4.97
N PHE A 191 -8.93 2.49 4.62
CA PHE A 191 -9.35 2.93 3.29
C PHE A 191 -8.80 4.33 2.97
N VAL A 192 -8.70 4.66 1.69
CA VAL A 192 -8.27 5.99 1.19
C VAL A 192 -9.43 6.76 0.57
N ASN A 193 -9.28 8.10 0.49
CA ASN A 193 -10.18 8.96 -0.28
C ASN A 193 -9.86 8.89 -1.77
N GLU A 194 -10.68 9.53 -2.62
CA GLU A 194 -10.52 9.54 -4.08
C GLU A 194 -9.15 10.06 -4.53
N ASN A 195 -8.47 10.82 -3.69
CA ASN A 195 -7.15 11.36 -3.98
C ASN A 195 -6.04 10.34 -3.72
N GLY A 196 -6.19 9.36 -2.83
CA GLY A 196 -5.23 8.28 -2.64
C GLY A 196 -3.78 8.75 -2.49
N CYS A 197 -2.90 8.28 -3.39
CA CYS A 197 -1.49 8.67 -3.47
C CYS A 197 -1.23 9.97 -4.23
N CYS A 198 -2.29 10.67 -4.64
CA CYS A 198 -2.21 12.08 -4.96
C CYS A 198 -1.87 12.82 -3.65
N VAL A 199 -0.57 12.81 -3.35
CA VAL A 199 0.00 13.63 -2.32
C VAL A 199 -0.24 15.03 -2.82
N THR A 200 -1.25 15.70 -2.25
CA THR A 200 -1.29 17.15 -2.24
C THR A 200 -0.07 17.56 -1.41
N ALA A 201 1.14 17.45 -1.94
CA ALA A 201 2.41 17.68 -1.24
C ALA A 201 2.61 19.18 -1.00
N SER A 202 1.50 19.92 -0.93
CA SER A 202 1.36 21.35 -1.07
C SER A 202 2.00 21.93 -2.33
N GLY A 203 2.58 21.11 -3.22
CA GLY A 203 3.35 21.57 -4.36
C GLY A 203 4.72 20.89 -4.50
N ASP A 204 5.14 20.03 -3.56
CA ASP A 204 6.37 19.21 -3.64
C ASP A 204 6.10 17.99 -4.54
N VAL A 205 6.20 18.19 -5.85
CA VAL A 205 5.87 17.21 -6.88
C VAL A 205 6.88 16.06 -6.91
N ASN A 206 8.13 16.31 -6.55
CA ASN A 206 9.20 15.32 -6.60
C ASN A 206 9.42 14.56 -5.27
N LEU A 207 8.70 14.97 -4.21
CA LEU A 207 8.75 14.42 -2.85
C LEU A 207 10.15 14.45 -2.24
N ASP A 208 10.91 15.52 -2.49
CA ASP A 208 12.23 15.76 -1.88
C ASP A 208 12.18 16.57 -0.58
N GLY A 209 11.00 17.11 -0.23
CA GLY A 209 10.74 17.85 0.99
C GLY A 209 10.96 19.36 0.89
N CYS A 210 11.37 19.89 -0.27
CA CYS A 210 11.29 21.30 -0.62
C CYS A 210 10.17 21.53 -1.64
N ILE A 211 9.64 22.75 -1.71
CA ILE A 211 8.78 23.19 -2.82
C ILE A 211 9.55 24.27 -3.56
N ASP A 212 10.18 23.91 -4.67
CA ASP A 212 11.07 24.81 -5.40
C ASP A 212 10.82 24.83 -6.92
N ASP A 213 11.77 25.42 -7.67
CA ASP A 213 11.65 25.56 -9.11
C ASP A 213 11.66 24.20 -9.84
N THR A 214 12.21 23.15 -9.22
CA THR A 214 12.16 21.78 -9.73
C THR A 214 10.73 21.27 -9.79
N ASP A 215 9.94 21.51 -8.74
CA ASP A 215 8.52 21.12 -8.70
C ASP A 215 7.70 21.92 -9.69
N LEU A 216 7.94 23.24 -9.71
CA LEU A 216 7.29 24.15 -10.63
C LEU A 216 7.52 23.75 -12.09
N LEU A 217 8.77 23.41 -12.45
CA LEU A 217 9.10 22.99 -13.81
C LEU A 217 8.46 21.66 -14.18
N ARG A 218 8.29 20.73 -13.24
CA ARG A 218 7.56 19.49 -13.50
C ARG A 218 6.12 19.75 -13.89
N VAL A 219 5.39 20.57 -13.13
CA VAL A 219 4.02 20.97 -13.47
C VAL A 219 3.97 21.65 -14.84
N LEU A 220 4.87 22.59 -15.11
CA LEU A 220 4.90 23.29 -16.41
C LEU A 220 5.19 22.36 -17.59
N PHE A 221 6.04 21.34 -17.42
CA PHE A 221 6.32 20.37 -18.48
C PHE A 221 5.20 19.35 -18.68
N ALA A 222 4.40 19.08 -17.66
CA ALA A 222 3.25 18.19 -17.74
C ALA A 222 1.93 18.91 -18.04
N PHE A 223 1.95 20.24 -18.25
CA PHE A 223 0.74 21.04 -18.41
C PHE A 223 -0.14 20.53 -19.56
N GLY A 224 -1.42 20.30 -19.26
CA GLY A 224 -2.41 19.70 -20.16
C GLY A 224 -2.44 18.18 -20.16
N ASN A 225 -1.60 17.50 -19.38
CA ASN A 225 -1.71 16.05 -19.18
C ASN A 225 -2.95 15.72 -18.36
N GLU A 226 -3.64 14.64 -18.73
CA GLU A 226 -4.81 14.13 -18.03
C GLU A 226 -4.52 12.72 -17.46
N GLY A 227 -5.18 12.38 -16.36
CA GLY A 227 -5.13 11.05 -15.74
C GLY A 227 -5.06 11.09 -14.21
N ASN A 228 -5.13 9.91 -13.60
CA ASN A 228 -5.05 9.78 -12.15
C ASN A 228 -3.58 9.69 -11.69
N PHE A 229 -3.31 10.25 -10.50
CA PHE A 229 -2.01 10.20 -9.82
C PHE A 229 -0.83 10.72 -10.65
N LEU A 230 -1.07 11.74 -11.48
CA LEU A 230 0.03 12.52 -12.02
C LEU A 230 0.66 13.28 -10.85
N PRO A 231 1.97 13.11 -10.55
CA PRO A 231 2.62 13.88 -9.50
C PRO A 231 2.41 15.39 -9.69
N GLU A 232 2.33 15.82 -10.96
CA GLU A 232 2.13 17.20 -11.37
C GLU A 232 0.69 17.71 -11.22
N ASP A 233 -0.30 16.81 -11.12
CA ASP A 233 -1.70 17.14 -10.78
C ASP A 233 -1.82 17.26 -9.26
N VAL A 234 -1.21 18.31 -8.71
CA VAL A 234 -1.13 18.53 -7.25
C VAL A 234 -2.48 18.89 -6.62
N THR A 235 -3.50 19.18 -7.44
CA THR A 235 -4.89 19.40 -7.02
C THR A 235 -5.76 18.17 -7.15
N CYS A 236 -5.26 17.11 -7.80
CA CYS A 236 -5.92 15.82 -7.99
C CYS A 236 -7.23 15.92 -8.76
N ASP A 237 -7.36 16.89 -9.67
CA ASP A 237 -8.59 17.09 -10.45
C ASP A 237 -8.62 16.29 -11.75
N GLY A 238 -7.57 15.53 -12.02
CA GLY A 238 -7.38 14.67 -13.18
C GLY A 238 -6.76 15.38 -14.37
N VAL A 239 -6.39 16.66 -14.26
CA VAL A 239 -5.81 17.46 -15.34
C VAL A 239 -4.73 18.38 -14.80
N VAL A 240 -3.49 18.25 -15.26
CA VAL A 240 -2.42 19.21 -14.93
C VAL A 240 -2.73 20.55 -15.58
N ASN A 241 -3.15 21.53 -14.79
CA ASN A 241 -3.61 22.83 -15.28
C ASN A 241 -3.11 24.00 -14.41
N ASP A 242 -3.70 25.18 -14.59
CA ASP A 242 -3.29 26.39 -13.88
C ASP A 242 -3.60 26.32 -12.38
N SER A 243 -4.58 25.52 -11.97
CA SER A 243 -4.87 25.20 -10.57
C SER A 243 -3.68 24.52 -9.89
N ASP A 244 -3.07 23.53 -10.56
CA ASP A 244 -1.87 22.83 -10.07
C ASP A 244 -0.67 23.76 -9.99
N LEU A 245 -0.47 24.55 -11.04
CA LEU A 245 0.58 25.56 -11.09
C LEU A 245 0.44 26.56 -9.93
N LEU A 246 -0.77 27.07 -9.69
CA LEU A 246 -1.05 28.00 -8.59
C LEU A 246 -0.85 27.34 -7.23
N ARG A 247 -1.17 26.05 -7.10
CA ARG A 247 -0.94 25.31 -5.86
C ARG A 247 0.54 25.20 -5.52
N VAL A 248 1.40 24.88 -6.49
CA VAL A 248 2.86 24.91 -6.31
C VAL A 248 3.33 26.33 -5.95
N LEU A 249 2.89 27.34 -6.71
CA LEU A 249 3.32 28.73 -6.50
C LEU A 249 2.90 29.31 -5.13
N PHE A 250 1.72 28.96 -4.62
CA PHE A 250 1.29 29.42 -3.29
C PHE A 250 2.07 28.77 -2.14
N SER A 251 2.72 27.64 -2.39
CA SER A 251 3.54 26.95 -1.41
C SER A 251 5.04 27.05 -1.73
N PHE A 252 5.42 27.82 -2.74
CA PHE A 252 6.80 27.94 -3.18
C PHE A 252 7.70 28.45 -2.06
N GLY A 253 8.82 27.78 -1.83
CA GLY A 253 9.73 28.01 -0.73
C GLY A 253 9.23 27.48 0.62
N GLN A 254 8.20 26.64 0.67
CA GLN A 254 7.87 25.84 1.84
C GLN A 254 8.61 24.51 1.83
N GLY A 255 8.94 24.01 3.01
CA GLY A 255 9.97 22.98 3.13
C GLY A 255 11.34 23.62 2.91
N CYS A 256 12.32 23.18 3.70
CA CYS A 256 13.67 23.75 3.69
C CYS A 256 13.68 25.23 4.22
#